data_AF-A0A318TZ70-F1
#
_entry.id   AF-A0A318TZ70-F1
#
_cell.length_a   1.000
_cell.length_b   1.000
_cell.length_c   1.000
_cell.angle_alpha   90.00
_cell.angle_beta   90.00
_cell.angle_gamma   90.00
#
_symmetry.space_group_name_H-M   'P 1'
#
loop_
_entity.id
_entity.type
_entity.pdbx_description
1 polymer ?
#
loop_
_entity_poly.entity_id
_entity_poly.type
_entity_poly.pdbx_seq_one_letter_code
_entity_poly.pdbx_strand_id
1 'polypeptide(L)'
;MKPHPLLLGSAAAALLLGGWVVWAEDPPQRLTPPAPDVEVPPPTPRDDMAAGKSLVERGADMFLRGLLQEMAPEIEDMQKGLGAAAEQLGPKLREILALIDDVRNYQAPERLPNGDIVIRRLPGAPKPPPLPAPDDRAKPAEPGPVTDL
;
A
#
# COMPACT_ATOMS: atom_id res chain seq x y z
N MET A 1 59.15 -7.82 -34.97
CA MET A 1 58.51 -6.94 -35.99
C MET A 1 58.93 -7.38 -37.38
N LYS A 2 58.03 -8.04 -38.13
CA LYS A 2 57.84 -8.06 -39.60
C LYS A 2 56.92 -9.25 -39.96
N PRO A 3 56.20 -9.18 -41.10
CA PRO A 3 54.74 -9.34 -41.15
C PRO A 3 54.27 -10.59 -41.89
N HIS A 4 52.96 -10.88 -41.72
CA HIS A 4 52.19 -11.88 -42.48
C HIS A 4 52.30 -11.71 -43.99
N PRO A 5 51.97 -12.77 -44.75
CA PRO A 5 50.79 -12.61 -45.60
C PRO A 5 49.84 -13.81 -45.62
N LEU A 6 48.56 -13.46 -45.68
CA LEU A 6 47.45 -14.28 -46.12
C LEU A 6 47.69 -14.88 -47.52
N LEU A 7 47.22 -16.12 -47.71
CA LEU A 7 46.73 -16.70 -48.97
C LEU A 7 45.70 -17.76 -48.56
N LEU A 8 44.40 -17.42 -48.56
CA LEU A 8 43.48 -17.70 -49.67
C LEU A 8 43.63 -19.15 -50.21
N GLY A 9 42.83 -20.06 -49.68
CA GLY A 9 42.74 -21.44 -50.12
C GLY A 9 41.33 -21.96 -49.94
N SER A 10 40.57 -21.89 -51.03
CA SER A 10 39.20 -22.37 -51.13
C SER A 10 39.10 -23.88 -50.95
N ALA A 11 37.93 -24.30 -50.45
CA ALA A 11 37.25 -25.57 -50.72
C ALA A 11 37.90 -26.89 -50.27
N ALA A 12 37.17 -27.66 -49.47
CA ALA A 12 36.72 -28.99 -49.91
C ALA A 12 35.68 -29.55 -48.92
N ALA A 13 34.61 -30.07 -49.51
CA ALA A 13 33.52 -30.76 -48.86
C ALA A 13 33.98 -32.02 -48.11
N ALA A 14 33.28 -32.34 -47.03
CA ALA A 14 33.31 -33.68 -46.43
C ALA A 14 31.89 -34.04 -45.95
N LEU A 15 31.11 -34.62 -46.87
CA LEU A 15 29.99 -35.49 -46.52
C LEU A 15 30.58 -36.87 -46.24
N LEU A 16 30.57 -37.38 -45.00
CA LEU A 16 30.48 -38.82 -44.73
C LEU A 16 29.82 -39.08 -43.36
N LEU A 17 28.86 -40.00 -43.37
CA LEU A 17 27.95 -40.44 -42.31
C LEU A 17 28.65 -40.98 -41.05
N GLY A 18 28.09 -40.68 -39.87
CA GLY A 18 28.36 -41.45 -38.64
C GLY A 18 28.29 -40.65 -37.36
N GLY A 19 27.09 -40.42 -36.83
CA GLY A 19 26.91 -39.74 -35.54
C GLY A 19 25.45 -39.62 -35.16
N TRP A 20 24.77 -40.75 -35.00
CA TRP A 20 23.51 -40.81 -34.28
C TRP A 20 23.82 -40.66 -32.79
N VAL A 21 22.90 -40.04 -32.03
CA VAL A 21 23.00 -39.66 -30.60
C VAL A 21 23.57 -38.25 -30.35
N VAL A 22 22.87 -37.24 -30.88
CA VAL A 22 22.64 -36.02 -30.11
C VAL A 22 21.20 -36.11 -29.60
N TRP A 23 21.12 -36.15 -28.28
CA TRP A 23 19.98 -35.92 -27.39
C TRP A 23 18.70 -35.42 -28.04
N ALA A 24 17.58 -36.09 -27.73
CA ALA A 24 16.24 -35.60 -28.01
C ALA A 24 15.99 -34.33 -27.18
N GLU A 25 16.44 -33.18 -27.68
CA GLU A 25 15.73 -31.93 -27.46
C GLU A 25 14.39 -32.09 -28.16
N ASP A 26 13.29 -31.98 -27.41
CA ASP A 26 11.99 -31.67 -28.01
C ASP A 26 12.23 -30.47 -28.94
N PRO A 27 12.00 -30.59 -30.27
CA PRO A 27 12.20 -29.46 -31.15
C PRO A 27 11.38 -28.31 -30.58
N PRO A 28 11.96 -27.10 -30.44
CA PRO A 28 11.23 -25.97 -29.89
C PRO A 28 9.91 -25.89 -30.64
N GLN A 29 8.80 -26.04 -29.90
CA GLN A 29 7.45 -26.00 -30.45
C GLN A 29 7.39 -24.75 -31.30
N ARG A 30 7.48 -24.91 -32.62
CA ARG A 30 7.32 -23.81 -33.54
C ARG A 30 5.87 -23.44 -33.34
N LEU A 31 5.63 -22.33 -32.65
CA LEU A 31 4.35 -21.65 -32.68
C LEU A 31 4.05 -21.49 -34.16
N THR A 32 3.16 -22.35 -34.69
CA THR A 32 2.61 -22.13 -36.01
C THR A 32 1.96 -20.76 -35.92
N PRO A 33 2.42 -19.76 -36.69
CA PRO A 33 1.66 -18.52 -36.75
C PRO A 33 0.22 -18.91 -37.13
N PRO A 34 -0.80 -18.24 -36.56
CA PRO A 34 -2.17 -18.47 -36.99
C PRO A 34 -2.19 -18.39 -38.52
N ALA A 35 -2.95 -19.30 -39.15
CA ALA A 35 -3.07 -19.34 -40.60
C ALA A 35 -3.28 -17.92 -41.16
N PRO A 36 -2.69 -17.58 -42.32
CA PRO A 36 -2.73 -16.22 -42.89
C PRO A 36 -4.15 -15.71 -43.18
N ASP A 37 -5.17 -16.54 -42.99
CA ASP A 37 -6.58 -16.25 -43.26
C ASP A 37 -7.38 -15.85 -42.01
N VAL A 38 -6.74 -15.55 -40.87
CA VAL A 38 -7.41 -14.69 -39.88
C VAL A 38 -7.37 -13.27 -40.45
N GLU A 39 -8.34 -12.96 -41.30
CA GLU A 39 -8.57 -11.62 -41.80
C GLU A 39 -8.96 -10.73 -40.60
N VAL A 40 -7.95 -10.15 -39.98
CA VAL A 40 -8.14 -9.09 -38.98
C VAL A 40 -8.61 -7.88 -39.77
N PRO A 41 -9.87 -7.46 -39.65
CA PRO A 41 -10.36 -6.28 -40.37
C PRO A 41 -9.46 -5.09 -40.02
N PRO A 42 -9.21 -4.17 -40.98
CA PRO A 42 -8.35 -3.02 -40.73
C PRO A 42 -8.88 -2.26 -39.51
N PRO A 43 -8.00 -1.92 -38.55
CA PRO A 43 -8.43 -1.35 -37.28
C PRO A 43 -9.25 -0.09 -37.54
N THR A 44 -10.45 -0.04 -36.96
CA THR A 44 -11.22 1.20 -36.96
C THR A 44 -10.70 2.02 -35.78
N PRO A 45 -10.17 3.24 -35.99
CA PRO A 45 -9.36 3.90 -34.97
C PRO A 45 -10.03 4.11 -33.60
N ARG A 46 -11.36 4.20 -33.54
CA ARG A 46 -12.09 4.50 -32.30
C ARG A 46 -12.44 3.27 -31.45
N ASP A 47 -12.86 2.18 -32.09
CA ASP A 47 -13.40 1.03 -31.35
C ASP A 47 -12.27 0.19 -30.72
N ASP A 48 -11.13 0.10 -31.39
CA ASP A 48 -9.94 -0.62 -30.89
C ASP A 48 -9.28 0.09 -29.71
N MET A 49 -9.26 1.44 -29.71
CA MET A 49 -8.75 2.21 -28.57
C MET A 49 -9.65 2.06 -27.33
N ALA A 50 -10.97 2.03 -27.51
CA ALA A 50 -11.91 1.81 -26.42
C ALA A 50 -11.79 0.39 -25.84
N ALA A 51 -11.65 -0.61 -26.70
CA ALA A 51 -11.40 -2.00 -26.30
C ALA A 51 -10.06 -2.16 -25.55
N GLY A 52 -9.00 -1.52 -26.03
CA GLY A 52 -7.68 -1.51 -25.37
C GLY A 52 -7.72 -0.86 -23.99
N LYS A 53 -8.42 0.27 -23.83
CA LYS A 53 -8.61 0.93 -22.53
C LYS A 53 -9.34 0.01 -21.54
N SER A 54 -10.41 -0.65 -21.97
CA SER A 54 -11.16 -1.60 -21.15
C SER A 54 -10.31 -2.81 -20.72
N LEU A 55 -9.39 -3.28 -21.56
CA LEU A 55 -8.48 -4.37 -21.21
C LEU A 55 -7.44 -3.93 -20.17
N VAL A 56 -6.86 -2.74 -20.34
CA VAL A 56 -5.90 -2.16 -19.38
C VAL A 56 -6.57 -1.89 -18.03
N GLU A 57 -7.79 -1.35 -18.03
CA GLU A 57 -8.59 -1.15 -16.81
C GLU A 57 -8.84 -2.46 -16.07
N ARG A 58 -9.20 -3.53 -16.79
CA ARG A 58 -9.36 -4.88 -16.20
C ARG A 58 -8.04 -5.43 -15.65
N GLY A 59 -6.93 -5.25 -16.35
CA GLY A 59 -5.61 -5.67 -15.87
C GLY A 59 -5.19 -4.91 -14.60
N ALA A 60 -5.42 -3.60 -14.55
CA ALA A 60 -5.15 -2.77 -13.38
C ALA A 60 -6.03 -3.15 -12.19
N ASP A 61 -7.32 -3.42 -12.40
CA ASP A 61 -8.23 -3.89 -11.34
C ASP A 61 -7.79 -5.25 -10.77
N MET A 62 -7.41 -6.21 -11.62
CA MET A 62 -6.88 -7.51 -11.17
C MET A 62 -5.59 -7.36 -10.36
N PHE A 63 -4.67 -6.50 -10.82
CA PHE A 63 -3.41 -6.23 -10.12
C PHE A 63 -3.64 -5.58 -8.74
N LEU A 64 -4.47 -4.54 -8.67
CA LEU A 64 -4.78 -3.85 -7.43
C LEU A 64 -5.51 -4.76 -6.44
N ARG A 65 -6.42 -5.63 -6.90
CA ARG A 65 -7.06 -6.63 -6.06
C ARG A 65 -6.06 -7.63 -5.48
N GLY A 66 -5.10 -8.09 -6.28
CA GLY A 66 -4.03 -8.97 -5.80
C GLY A 66 -3.21 -8.30 -4.69
N LEU A 67 -2.78 -7.04 -4.91
CA LEU A 67 -2.05 -6.27 -3.91
C LEU A 67 -2.85 -6.07 -2.61
N LEU A 68 -4.13 -5.73 -2.71
CA LEU A 68 -5.00 -5.57 -1.54
C LEU A 68 -5.24 -6.89 -0.81
N GLN A 69 -5.31 -8.02 -1.51
CA GLN A 69 -5.44 -9.34 -0.88
C GLN A 69 -4.17 -9.73 -0.13
N GLU A 70 -3.00 -9.42 -0.67
CA GLU A 70 -1.72 -9.63 0.01
C GLU A 70 -1.59 -8.75 1.27
N MET A 71 -2.06 -7.50 1.22
CA MET A 71 -2.04 -6.55 2.35
C MET A 71 -3.23 -6.66 3.31
N ALA A 72 -4.25 -7.46 2.97
CA ALA A 72 -5.46 -7.61 3.77
C ALA A 72 -5.18 -8.00 5.25
N PRO A 73 -4.30 -8.98 5.55
CA PRO A 73 -4.07 -9.36 6.95
C PRO A 73 -3.45 -8.22 7.77
N GLU A 74 -2.49 -7.47 7.24
CA GLU A 74 -1.89 -6.33 7.94
C GLU A 74 -2.89 -5.19 8.16
N ILE A 75 -3.76 -4.94 7.18
CA ILE A 75 -4.83 -3.94 7.31
C ILE A 75 -5.82 -4.36 8.40
N GLU A 76 -6.18 -5.64 8.47
CA GLU A 76 -7.08 -6.16 9.50
C GLU A 76 -6.48 -6.02 10.91
N ASP A 77 -5.19 -6.32 11.07
CA ASP A 77 -4.49 -6.16 12.35
C ASP A 77 -4.37 -4.68 12.75
N MET A 78 -4.11 -3.79 11.79
CA MET A 78 -4.14 -2.34 12.04
C MET A 78 -5.53 -1.87 12.45
N GLN A 79 -6.60 -2.35 11.80
CA GLN A 79 -7.98 -2.02 12.17
C GLN A 79 -8.32 -2.49 13.59
N LYS A 80 -7.91 -3.70 13.97
CA LYS A 80 -8.06 -4.22 15.34
C LYS A 80 -7.32 -3.34 16.36
N GLY A 81 -6.08 -2.96 16.06
CA GLY A 81 -5.29 -2.07 16.91
C GLY A 81 -5.92 -0.70 17.07
N LEU A 82 -6.40 -0.10 15.98
CA LEU A 82 -7.12 1.18 16.00
C LEU A 82 -8.45 1.07 16.75
N GLY A 83 -9.18 -0.03 16.60
CA GLY A 83 -10.41 -0.31 17.35
C GLY A 83 -10.16 -0.38 18.85
N ALA A 84 -9.18 -1.18 19.28
CA ALA A 84 -8.82 -1.31 20.69
C ALA A 84 -8.33 0.02 21.28
N ALA A 85 -7.54 0.79 20.52
CA ALA A 85 -7.12 2.13 20.93
C ALA A 85 -8.31 3.09 21.03
N ALA A 86 -9.26 3.03 20.11
CA ALA A 86 -10.47 3.85 20.13
C ALA A 86 -11.40 3.49 21.30
N GLU A 87 -11.49 2.22 21.69
CA GLU A 87 -12.25 1.79 22.87
C GLU A 87 -11.64 2.31 24.18
N GLN A 88 -10.31 2.28 24.29
CA GLN A 88 -9.59 2.73 25.49
C GLN A 88 -9.47 4.26 25.57
N LEU A 89 -9.14 4.91 24.46
CA LEU A 89 -8.91 6.35 24.39
C LEU A 89 -10.19 7.13 24.09
N GLY A 90 -11.20 6.52 23.46
CA GLY A 90 -12.43 7.19 23.04
C GLY A 90 -13.15 7.93 24.17
N PRO A 91 -13.42 7.29 25.32
CA PRO A 91 -14.04 7.96 26.46
C PRO A 91 -13.23 9.16 26.95
N LYS A 92 -11.91 8.98 27.14
CA LYS A 92 -11.00 10.06 27.59
C LYS A 92 -10.88 11.20 26.58
N LEU A 93 -10.85 10.88 25.28
CA LEU A 93 -10.85 11.88 24.22
C LEU A 93 -12.15 12.68 24.20
N ARG A 94 -13.30 12.05 24.45
CA ARG A 94 -14.58 12.76 24.60
C ARG A 94 -14.57 13.73 25.77
N GLU A 95 -13.99 13.35 26.90
CA GLU A 95 -13.82 14.24 28.05
C GLU A 95 -12.94 15.45 27.71
N ILE A 96 -11.79 15.23 27.04
CA ILE A 96 -10.90 16.31 26.60
C ILE A 96 -11.61 17.23 25.60
N LEU A 97 -12.35 16.69 24.63
CA LEU A 97 -13.15 17.47 23.68
C LEU A 97 -14.29 18.22 24.36
N ALA A 98 -14.85 17.71 25.45
CA ALA A 98 -15.84 18.44 26.23
C ALA A 98 -15.23 19.61 27.02
N LEU A 99 -13.97 19.48 27.46
CA LEU A 99 -13.20 20.56 28.08
C LEU A 99 -12.80 21.65 27.06
N ILE A 100 -12.51 21.23 25.82
CA ILE A 100 -12.07 22.09 24.71
C ILE A 100 -13.22 22.22 23.72
N ASP A 101 -14.18 23.11 24.03
CA ASP A 101 -15.43 23.29 23.28
C ASP A 101 -15.26 23.35 21.75
N ASP A 102 -14.74 24.46 21.25
CA ASP A 102 -14.34 24.74 19.90
C ASP A 102 -12.89 25.21 19.97
N VAL A 103 -12.00 24.45 19.34
CA VAL A 103 -10.56 24.72 19.28
C VAL A 103 -10.22 26.14 18.81
N ARG A 104 -11.10 26.77 18.02
CA ARG A 104 -10.93 28.14 17.53
C ARG A 104 -11.03 29.21 18.60
N ASN A 105 -11.61 28.89 19.76
CA ASN A 105 -11.73 29.80 20.89
C ASN A 105 -10.46 29.84 21.75
N TYR A 106 -9.40 29.12 21.38
CA TYR A 106 -8.21 28.95 22.18
C TYR A 106 -6.93 29.39 21.46
N GLN A 107 -5.92 29.72 22.26
CA GLN A 107 -4.58 30.08 21.80
C GLN A 107 -3.72 28.82 21.59
N ALA A 108 -2.57 28.99 20.95
CA ALA A 108 -1.59 27.91 20.83
C ALA A 108 -1.14 27.41 22.22
N PRO A 109 -0.81 26.11 22.37
CA PRO A 109 -0.37 25.56 23.64
C PRO A 109 0.94 26.19 24.14
N GLU A 110 0.98 26.57 25.42
CA GLU A 110 2.15 27.12 26.10
C GLU A 110 2.73 26.05 27.04
N ARG A 111 4.01 25.68 26.87
CA ARG A 111 4.70 24.76 27.77
C ARG A 111 5.32 25.52 28.94
N LEU A 112 4.93 25.16 30.16
CA LEU A 112 5.40 25.76 31.39
C LEU A 112 6.75 25.16 31.84
N PRO A 113 7.49 25.80 32.77
CA PRO A 113 8.77 25.30 33.27
C PRO A 113 8.70 23.93 33.95
N ASN A 114 7.54 23.56 34.51
CA ASN A 114 7.31 22.25 35.12
C ASN A 114 7.01 21.14 34.09
N GLY A 115 6.86 21.47 32.81
CA GLY A 115 6.52 20.52 31.74
C GLY A 115 5.04 20.44 31.41
N ASP A 116 4.17 21.08 32.20
CA ASP A 116 2.74 21.13 31.91
C ASP A 116 2.45 21.98 30.67
N ILE A 117 1.33 21.69 30.01
CA ILE A 117 0.85 22.44 28.86
C ILE A 117 -0.43 23.17 29.26
N VAL A 118 -0.44 24.49 29.05
CA VAL A 118 -1.63 25.33 29.23
C VAL A 118 -2.14 25.77 27.86
N ILE A 119 -3.45 25.59 27.64
CA ILE A 119 -4.17 26.09 26.46
C ILE A 119 -5.11 27.20 26.93
N ARG A 120 -4.74 28.45 26.67
CA ARG A 120 -5.50 29.62 27.13
C ARG A 120 -6.64 29.93 26.17
N ARG A 121 -7.76 30.39 26.71
CA ARG A 121 -8.88 30.88 25.89
C ARG A 121 -8.56 32.25 25.29
N LEU A 122 -9.11 32.55 24.12
CA LEU A 122 -8.97 33.85 23.46
C LEU A 122 -9.79 34.93 24.19
N PRO A 123 -9.28 36.16 24.30
CA PRO A 123 -10.05 37.27 24.81
C PRO A 123 -11.23 37.57 23.87
N GLY A 124 -12.44 37.62 24.41
CA GLY A 124 -13.67 37.88 23.63
C GLY A 124 -14.35 36.64 23.05
N ALA A 125 -13.81 35.44 23.27
CA ALA A 125 -14.50 34.20 22.87
C ALA A 125 -15.81 34.00 23.68
N PRO A 126 -16.88 33.43 23.07
CA PRO A 126 -18.19 33.22 23.72
C PRO A 126 -18.08 32.43 25.02
N LYS A 127 -18.94 32.57 26.02
CA LYS A 127 -18.79 31.78 27.28
C LYS A 127 -18.75 30.25 26.99
N PRO A 128 -17.84 29.48 27.60
CA PRO A 128 -17.78 28.04 27.37
C PRO A 128 -19.06 27.35 27.86
N PRO A 129 -19.46 26.23 27.23
CA PRO A 129 -20.59 25.44 27.66
C PRO A 129 -20.34 24.87 29.08
N PRO A 130 -21.42 24.55 29.83
CA PRO A 130 -21.28 23.82 31.08
C PRO A 130 -20.58 22.49 30.86
N LEU A 131 -19.65 22.14 31.75
CA LEU A 131 -18.97 20.85 31.69
C LEU A 131 -19.97 19.71 31.94
N PRO A 132 -19.82 18.57 31.25
CA PRO A 132 -20.59 17.37 31.56
C PRO A 132 -20.30 16.93 33.01
N ALA A 133 -21.30 16.30 33.65
CA ALA A 133 -21.12 15.75 34.98
C ALA A 133 -19.98 14.71 34.96
N PRO A 134 -19.13 14.66 36.01
CA PRO A 134 -18.07 13.65 36.11
C PRO A 134 -18.65 12.24 35.96
N ASP A 135 -18.04 11.39 35.13
CA ASP A 135 -18.39 9.98 35.09
C ASP A 135 -17.97 9.34 36.42
N ASP A 136 -18.95 8.84 37.20
CA ASP A 136 -18.70 8.19 38.49
C ASP A 136 -17.77 6.97 38.38
N ARG A 137 -17.59 6.41 37.18
CA ARG A 137 -16.63 5.32 36.90
C ARG A 137 -15.17 5.78 36.90
N ALA A 138 -14.91 7.08 36.81
CA ALA A 138 -13.57 7.68 36.84
C ALA A 138 -13.12 8.09 38.25
N LYS A 139 -13.95 7.85 39.29
CA LYS A 139 -13.51 8.05 40.68
C LYS A 139 -12.28 7.17 40.95
N PRO A 140 -11.15 7.76 41.41
CA PRO A 140 -10.03 6.97 41.90
C PRO A 140 -10.55 5.99 42.95
N ALA A 141 -10.23 4.70 42.82
CA ALA A 141 -10.43 3.76 43.91
C ALA A 141 -9.70 4.35 45.12
N GLU A 142 -10.42 4.63 46.19
CA GLU A 142 -9.81 5.10 47.43
C GLU A 142 -8.68 4.13 47.79
N PRO A 143 -7.46 4.61 48.07
CA PRO A 143 -6.40 3.71 48.49
C PRO A 143 -6.91 2.93 49.70
N GLY A 144 -6.98 1.61 49.55
CA GLY A 144 -7.36 0.71 50.63
C GLY A 144 -6.49 1.00 51.86
N PRO A 145 -7.00 0.74 53.08
CA PRO A 145 -6.30 1.07 54.31
C PRO A 145 -4.86 0.55 54.23
N VAL A 146 -3.89 1.46 54.37
CA VAL A 146 -2.48 1.12 54.45
C VAL A 146 -2.30 0.39 55.77
N THR A 147 -2.33 -0.94 55.72
CA THR A 147 -2.00 -1.77 56.87
C THR A 147 -0.49 -1.73 57.02
N ASP A 148 0.01 -0.88 57.90
CA ASP A 148 1.40 -0.94 58.35
C ASP A 148 1.64 -2.31 59.01
N LEU A 149 2.57 -3.09 58.45
CA LEU A 149 3.09 -4.36 58.97
C LEU A 149 4.46 -4.14 59.61
#